data_AF-A0A7Y8DNN8-F1
#
_entry.id   AF-A0A7Y8DNN8-F1
#
_cell.length_a   1.000
_cell.length_b   1.000
_cell.length_c   1.000
_cell.angle_alpha   90.00
_cell.angle_beta   90.00
_cell.angle_gamma   90.00
#
_symmetry.space_group_name_H-M   'P 1'
#
loop_
_entity.id
_entity.type
_entity.pdbx_description
1 polymer ?
#
loop_
_entity_poly.entity_id
_entity_poly.type
_entity_poly.pdbx_seq_one_letter_code
_entity_poly.pdbx_strand_id
1 'polypeptide(L)' 'MLVLSRAVGEIISVGDQITLRILEVSGTQVKLGVEAPVGVNVHRAEVYQKILSRQGLQGRQAEPMPNP' A
#
# COMPACT_ATOMS: atom_id res chain seq x y z
N MET A 1 3.41 -15.42 3.98
CA MET A 1 2.45 -14.76 4.89
C MET A 1 3.00 -14.89 6.31
N LEU A 2 3.23 -13.78 7.00
CA LEU A 2 3.66 -13.76 8.41
C LEU A 2 2.45 -13.34 9.25
N VAL A 3 2.13 -14.06 10.33
CA VAL A 3 0.99 -13.77 11.20
C VAL A 3 1.51 -13.31 12.56
N LEU A 4 1.12 -12.11 12.97
CA LEU A 4 1.52 -11.51 14.23
C LEU A 4 0.25 -11.12 15.00
N SER A 5 0.16 -11.55 16.26
CA SER A 5 -0.89 -11.13 17.19
C SER A 5 -0.34 -10.01 18.06
N ARG A 6 -0.98 -8.85 18.03
CA ARG A 6 -0.59 -7.66 18.78
C ARG A 6 -1.80 -7.05 19.48
N ALA A 7 -1.57 -6.44 20.63
CA ALA A 7 -2.61 -5.72 21.36
C ALA A 7 -2.76 -4.27 20.86
N VAL A 8 -3.84 -3.61 21.28
CA VAL A 8 -4.04 -2.18 21.03
C VAL A 8 -2.89 -1.38 21.65
N GLY A 9 -2.33 -0.43 20.89
CA GLY A 9 -1.20 0.39 21.30
C GLY A 9 0.17 -0.17 20.90
N GLU A 10 0.24 -1.43 20.48
CA GLU A 10 1.48 -2.03 20.02
C GLU A 10 1.83 -1.67 18.57
N ILE A 11 3.12 -1.81 18.27
CA ILE A 11 3.74 -1.39 17.02
C ILE A 11 4.35 -2.60 16.32
N ILE A 12 4.24 -2.65 14.99
CA ILE A 12 4.86 -3.62 14.11
C ILE A 12 5.75 -2.84 13.14
N SER A 13 7.06 -3.08 13.22
CA SER A 13 8.02 -2.52 12.26
C SER A 13 8.23 -3.47 11.09
N VAL A 14 8.15 -2.96 9.87
CA VAL A 14 8.37 -3.71 8.63
C VAL A 14 9.55 -3.09 7.90
N GLY A 15 10.70 -3.78 7.93
CA GLY A 15 11.98 -3.22 7.50
C GLY A 15 12.40 -2.03 8.37
N ASP A 16 13.17 -1.11 7.79
CA ASP A 16 13.72 0.06 8.50
C ASP A 16 12.89 1.34 8.34
N GLN A 17 11.88 1.33 7.46
CA GLN A 17 11.18 2.56 7.08
C GLN A 17 9.66 2.51 7.30
N ILE A 18 9.06 1.33 7.49
CA ILE A 18 7.60 1.21 7.63
C ILE A 18 7.27 0.81 9.06
N THR A 19 6.37 1.57 9.68
CA THR A 19 5.88 1.33 11.04
C THR A 19 4.36 1.26 11.01
N LEU A 20 3.81 0.17 11.53
CA LEU A 20 2.37 -0.04 11.69
C LEU A 20 2.03 0.03 13.16
N ARG A 21 0.98 0.78 13.52
CA ARG A 21 0.50 0.91 14.89
C ARG A 21 -0.96 0.54 14.98
N ILE A 22 -1.32 -0.27 15.97
CA ILE A 22 -2.73 -0.56 16.24
C ILE A 22 -3.24 0.55 17.16
N LEU A 23 -4.10 1.41 16.62
CA LEU A 23 -4.66 2.54 17.36
C LEU A 23 -5.82 2.09 18.25
N GLU A 24 -6.71 1.28 17.70
CA GLU A 24 -7.92 0.84 18.39
C GLU A 24 -8.47 -0.44 17.72
N VAL A 25 -9.12 -1.29 18.51
CA VAL A 25 -9.89 -2.42 18.01
C VAL A 25 -11.32 -2.23 18.51
N SER A 26 -12.24 -2.05 17.58
CA SER A 26 -13.67 -1.87 17.85
C SER A 26 -14.43 -3.04 17.23
N GLY A 27 -14.59 -4.13 18.00
CA GLY A 27 -15.26 -5.35 17.54
C GLY A 27 -14.52 -6.01 16.37
N THR A 28 -15.06 -5.87 15.16
CA THR A 28 -14.48 -6.41 13.91
C THR A 28 -13.64 -5.39 13.15
N GLN A 29 -13.69 -4.11 13.53
CA GLN A 29 -12.91 -3.06 12.88
C GLN A 29 -11.64 -2.77 13.67
N VAL A 30 -10.53 -2.63 12.96
CA VAL A 30 -9.23 -2.28 13.55
C VAL A 30 -8.76 -0.99 12.92
N LYS A 31 -8.49 0.02 13.76
CA LYS A 31 -7.82 1.24 13.33
C LYS A 31 -6.32 1.00 13.33
N LEU A 32 -5.72 1.05 12.15
CA LEU A 32 -4.30 0.90 11.95
C LEU A 32 -3.72 2.26 11.53
N GLY A 33 -2.75 2.75 12.27
CA GLY A 33 -1.86 3.83 11.84
C GLY A 33 -0.74 3.21 11.00
N VAL A 34 -0.47 3.79 9.83
CA VAL A 34 0.65 3.38 8.97
C VAL A 34 1.55 4.58 8.79
N GLU A 35 2.77 4.49 9.27
CA GLU A 35 3.84 5.44 9.01
C GLU A 35 4.79 4.80 7.99
N ALA A 36 4.95 5.49 6.86
CA ALA A 36 5.85 5.09 5.80
C ALA A 36 6.50 6.36 5.21
N PRO A 37 7.72 6.26 4.68
CA PRO A 37 8.42 7.40 4.08
C PRO A 37 7.70 7.86 2.80
N VAL A 38 7.97 9.10 2.38
CA VAL A 38 7.38 9.75 1.19
C VAL A 38 7.55 8.98 -0.14
N GLY A 39 8.44 7.98 -0.20
CA GLY A 39 8.61 7.10 -1.37
C GLY A 39 7.71 5.86 -1.37
N VAL A 40 7.02 5.57 -0.26
CA VAL A 40 6.18 4.37 -0.11
C VAL A 40 4.72 4.80 -0.10
N ASN A 41 4.03 4.51 -1.21
CA ASN A 41 2.61 4.78 -1.34
C ASN A 41 1.79 3.74 -0.56
N VAL A 42 1.16 4.18 0.54
CA VAL A 42 0.24 3.37 1.32
C VAL A 42 -1.15 3.48 0.70
N HIS A 43 -1.61 2.39 0.10
CA HIS A 43 -2.94 2.29 -0.48
C HIS A 43 -3.74 1.18 0.19
N ARG A 44 -5.07 1.35 0.24
CA ARG A 44 -5.97 0.23 0.53
C ARG A 44 -5.80 -0.80 -0.59
N ALA A 45 -5.74 -2.09 -0.22
CA ALA A 45 -5.47 -3.18 -1.17
C ALA A 45 -6.39 -3.17 -2.41
N GLU A 46 -7.65 -2.79 -2.23
CA GLU A 46 -8.66 -2.64 -3.28
C GLU A 46 -8.35 -1.52 -4.29
N VAL A 47 -7.73 -0.43 -3.83
CA VAL A 47 -7.33 0.70 -4.67
C VAL A 47 -6.02 0.40 -5.38
N TYR A 48 -5.08 -0.26 -4.70
CA TYR A 48 -3.79 -0.65 -5.26
C TYR A 48 -3.96 -1.57 -6.48
N GLN A 49 -4.87 -2.55 -6.42
CA GLN A 49 -5.18 -3.42 -7.55
C GLN A 49 -5.66 -2.65 -8.78
N LYS A 50 -6.53 -1.65 -8.60
CA LYS A 50 -7.01 -0.81 -9.72
C LYS A 50 -5.90 0.06 -10.33
N ILE A 51 -4.98 0.56 -9.51
CA ILE A 51 -3.86 1.39 -9.97
C ILE A 51 -2.83 0.54 -10.72
N LEU A 52 -2.49 -0.65 -10.21
CA LEU A 52 -1.60 -1.61 -10.88
C LEU A 52 -2.12 -2.03 -12.26
N SER A 53 -3.40 -2.39 -12.35
CA SER A 53 -4.02 -2.73 -13.65
C SER A 53 -4.01 -1.56 -14.64
N ARG A 54 -3.96 -0.31 -14.16
CA ARG A 54 -3.94 0.90 -15.00
C ARG A 54 -2.54 1.36 -15.40
N GLN A 55 -1.52 1.12 -14.57
CA GLN A 55 -0.12 1.46 -14.88
C GLN A 55 0.52 0.46 -15.86
N GLY A 56 0.08 -0.80 -15.89
CA GLY A 56 0.56 -1.80 -16.86
C GLY A 56 0.19 -1.53 -18.33
N LEU A 57 -0.74 -0.61 -18.61
CA LEU A 57 -1.26 -0.35 -19.95
C LEU A 57 -0.77 0.96 -20.60
N GLN A 58 -0.07 1.84 -19.88
CA GLN A 58 0.34 3.16 -20.41
C GLN A 58 1.73 3.19 -21.08
N GLY A 59 2.49 2.09 -21.07
CA GLY A 59 3.85 2.05 -21.62
C GLY A 59 3.98 1.60 -23.08
N ARG A 60 2.90 1.45 -23.87
CA ARG A 60 2.96 0.83 -25.21
C ARG A 60 2.31 1.57 -26.38
N GLN A 61 1.88 2.82 -26.23
CA GLN A 61 1.28 3.53 -27.36
C GLN A 61 1.72 4.99 -27.41
N ALA A 62 2.82 5.25 -28.14
CA ALA A 62 2.98 6.39 -29.03
C ALA A 62 4.37 6.35 -29.69
N GLU A 63 4.62 5.40 -30.59
CA GLU A 63 5.56 5.66 -31.68
C GLU A 63 4.74 6.19 -32.85
N PRO A 64 4.78 7.50 -33.16
CA PRO A 64 4.13 8.01 -34.36
C PRO A 64 4.89 7.45 -35.57
N MET A 65 4.18 6.68 -36.39
CA MET A 65 4.71 6.23 -37.69
C MET A 65 5.16 7.46 -38.49
N PRO A 66 6.38 7.46 -39.07
CA PRO A 66 6.77 8.50 -40.00
C PRO A 66 5.87 8.39 -41.23
N ASN A 67 5.18 9.49 -41.54
CA ASN A 67 4.34 9.59 -42.72
C ASN A 67 5.24 9.56 -43.98
N PRO A 68 4.95 8.71 -44.98
CA PRO A 68 5.64 8.75 -46.27
C PRO A 68 5.32 10.01 -47.09
#